data_AF-I4H5M9-F1
#
_entry.id   AF-I4H5M9-F1
#
_cell.length_a   1.000
_cell.length_b   1.000
_cell.length_c   1.000
_cell.angle_alpha   90.00
_cell.angle_beta   90.00
_cell.angle_gamma   90.00
#
_symmetry.space_group_name_H-M   'P 1'
#
loop_
_entity.id
_entity.type
_entity.pdbx_description
1 polymer ?
#
loop_
_entity_poly.entity_id
_entity_poly.type
_entity_poly.pdbx_seq_one_letter_code
_entity_poly.pdbx_strand_id
1 'polypeptide(L)'
;MLAAAKREKEGWIDSKSAEKFSCEDLRMIDREWLAASGGQFGFSVQLAIYKQTGNPIGDYNRKTWERFGDAVGWRVNGNWGKKNYSDFMIWSTNAPSTAPKGHLPLGGVVWKLGDWAMLWWGVVFSPRAAACEL
;
A
#
# COMPACT_ATOMS: atom_id res chain seq x y z
N MET A 1 0.99 11.59 4.74
CA MET A 1 1.85 10.55 5.36
C MET A 1 3.10 11.15 6.02
N LEU A 2 4.10 11.68 5.29
CA LEU A 2 5.33 12.21 5.93
C LEU A 2 5.09 13.31 6.96
N ALA A 3 4.19 14.25 6.68
CA ALA A 3 3.82 15.31 7.63
C ALA A 3 3.18 14.78 8.92
N ALA A 4 2.26 13.81 8.80
CA ALA A 4 1.68 13.12 9.95
C ALA A 4 2.74 12.36 10.78
N ALA A 5 3.80 11.86 10.14
CA ALA A 5 4.93 11.23 10.81
C ALA A 5 5.99 12.22 11.32
N LYS A 6 5.88 13.53 11.00
CA LYS A 6 6.90 14.57 11.22
C LYS A 6 8.25 14.21 10.60
N ARG A 7 8.20 13.73 9.35
CA ARG A 7 9.36 13.20 8.60
C ARG A 7 9.51 13.78 7.19
N GLU A 8 9.04 15.00 6.99
CA GLU A 8 9.09 15.65 5.69
C GLU A 8 10.52 15.84 5.19
N LYS A 9 11.46 16.11 6.10
CA LYS A 9 12.88 16.32 5.76
C LYS A 9 13.58 15.03 5.34
N GLU A 10 13.16 13.92 5.91
CA GLU A 10 13.72 12.59 5.65
C GLU A 10 13.18 12.05 4.32
N GLY A 11 11.94 12.35 3.95
CA GLY A 11 11.36 11.88 2.69
C GLY A 11 10.88 10.42 2.71
N TRP A 12 11.05 9.71 3.83
CA TRP A 12 10.52 8.35 4.05
C TRP A 12 10.05 8.14 5.49
N ILE A 13 9.17 7.15 5.69
CA ILE A 13 8.73 6.70 7.01
C ILE A 13 9.54 5.46 7.40
N ASP A 14 10.36 5.57 8.44
CA ASP A 14 11.07 4.40 8.98
C ASP A 14 10.14 3.50 9.83
N SER A 15 10.64 2.33 10.23
CA SER A 15 9.83 1.37 10.98
C SER A 15 9.30 1.91 12.31
N LYS A 16 10.12 2.67 13.06
CA LYS A 16 9.71 3.23 14.36
C LYS A 16 8.59 4.25 14.20
N SER A 17 8.65 5.05 13.15
CA SER A 17 7.62 6.03 12.84
C SER A 17 6.36 5.38 12.25
N ALA A 18 6.50 4.31 11.47
CA ALA A 18 5.36 3.53 10.98
C ALA A 18 4.60 2.85 12.13
N GLU A 19 5.30 2.22 13.07
CA GLU A 19 4.70 1.58 14.27
C GLU A 19 3.91 2.58 15.14
N LYS A 20 4.37 3.84 15.19
CA LYS A 20 3.76 4.90 16.00
C LYS A 20 2.82 5.81 15.21
N PHE A 21 2.60 5.53 13.92
CA PHE A 21 1.80 6.38 13.07
C PHE A 21 0.37 6.50 13.63
N SER A 22 -0.17 7.71 13.77
CA SER A 22 -1.48 7.91 14.41
C SER A 22 -2.57 7.13 13.68
N CYS A 23 -3.39 6.38 14.43
CA CYS A 23 -4.55 5.70 13.85
C CYS A 23 -5.60 6.69 13.35
N GLU A 24 -5.72 7.86 13.99
CA GLU A 24 -6.61 8.93 13.54
C GLU A 24 -6.20 9.43 12.16
N ASP A 25 -4.92 9.78 11.99
CA ASP A 25 -4.39 10.23 10.69
C ASP A 25 -4.51 9.14 9.62
N LEU A 26 -4.20 7.89 9.98
CA LEU A 26 -4.27 6.78 9.04
C LEU A 26 -5.71 6.52 8.57
N ARG A 27 -6.68 6.51 9.49
CA ARG A 27 -8.11 6.38 9.18
C ARG A 27 -8.62 7.56 8.38
N MET A 28 -8.17 8.78 8.69
CA MET A 28 -8.53 9.97 7.92
C MET A 28 -8.05 9.85 6.47
N ILE A 29 -6.77 9.51 6.26
CA ILE A 29 -6.21 9.34 4.91
C ILE A 29 -6.94 8.22 4.15
N ASP A 30 -7.24 7.11 4.83
CA ASP A 30 -7.99 6.01 4.22
C ASP A 30 -9.40 6.42 3.78
N ARG A 31 -10.12 7.17 4.63
CA ARG A 31 -11.44 7.71 4.30
C ARG A 31 -11.42 8.61 3.08
N GLU A 32 -10.40 9.46 2.95
CA GLU A 32 -10.25 10.31 1.77
C GLU A 32 -10.06 9.47 0.49
N TRP A 33 -9.23 8.42 0.55
CA TRP A 33 -9.07 7.50 -0.58
C TRP A 33 -10.37 6.80 -0.96
N LEU A 34 -11.11 6.28 0.02
CA LEU A 34 -12.39 5.62 -0.20
C LEU A 34 -13.40 6.58 -0.82
N ALA A 35 -13.55 7.79 -0.27
CA ALA A 35 -14.51 8.78 -0.74
C ALA A 35 -14.22 9.24 -2.17
N ALA A 36 -12.96 9.56 -2.47
CA ALA A 36 -12.56 10.05 -3.79
C ALA A 36 -12.62 8.98 -4.89
N SER A 37 -12.54 7.70 -4.50
CA SER A 37 -12.46 6.58 -5.46
C SER A 37 -13.74 5.74 -5.55
N GLY A 38 -14.80 6.10 -4.80
CA GLY A 38 -16.00 5.26 -4.71
C GLY A 38 -15.74 3.90 -4.04
N GLY A 39 -14.79 3.85 -3.10
CA GLY A 39 -14.40 2.62 -2.38
C GLY A 39 -13.45 1.71 -3.15
N GLN A 40 -12.87 2.18 -4.26
CA GLN A 40 -11.93 1.39 -5.06
C GLN A 40 -10.53 1.35 -4.45
N PHE A 41 -10.11 2.44 -3.82
CA PHE A 41 -8.77 2.66 -3.29
C PHE A 41 -8.79 2.92 -1.79
N GLY A 42 -7.67 2.62 -1.13
CA GLY A 42 -7.52 2.77 0.32
C GLY A 42 -6.58 1.73 0.91
N PHE A 43 -6.00 2.07 2.05
CA PHE A 43 -5.21 1.15 2.86
C PHE A 43 -6.09 0.04 3.46
N SER A 44 -7.34 0.31 3.83
CA SER A 44 -8.32 -0.69 4.28
C SER A 44 -8.62 -1.70 3.17
N VAL A 45 -8.82 -1.21 1.95
CA VAL A 45 -9.02 -2.04 0.75
C VAL A 45 -7.81 -2.93 0.49
N GLN A 46 -6.60 -2.36 0.53
CA GLN A 46 -5.35 -3.12 0.39
C GLN A 46 -5.20 -4.15 1.50
N LEU A 47 -5.48 -3.80 2.76
CA LEU A 47 -5.39 -4.73 3.89
C LEU A 47 -6.36 -5.90 3.75
N ALA A 48 -7.58 -5.65 3.28
CA ALA A 48 -8.56 -6.71 3.00
C ALA A 48 -8.06 -7.68 1.92
N ILE A 49 -7.55 -7.15 0.80
CA ILE A 49 -7.00 -7.96 -0.30
C ILE A 49 -5.73 -8.71 0.15
N TYR A 50 -4.89 -8.07 0.96
CA TYR A 50 -3.69 -8.66 1.55
C TYR A 50 -4.02 -9.90 2.39
N LYS A 51 -5.04 -9.80 3.24
CA LYS A 51 -5.57 -10.96 4.01
C LYS A 51 -6.17 -12.03 3.09
N GLN A 52 -7.00 -11.64 2.13
CA GLN A 52 -7.66 -12.57 1.19
C GLN A 52 -6.68 -13.37 0.33
N THR A 53 -5.53 -12.78 0.00
CA THR A 53 -4.45 -13.44 -0.75
C THR A 53 -3.57 -14.35 0.12
N GLY A 54 -3.90 -14.48 1.40
CA GLY A 54 -3.28 -15.40 2.35
C GLY A 54 -2.03 -14.85 3.03
N ASN A 55 -1.78 -13.54 2.95
CA ASN A 55 -0.61 -12.97 3.58
C ASN A 55 -0.77 -12.89 5.10
N PRO A 56 0.25 -13.28 5.88
CA PRO A 56 0.25 -13.11 7.32
C PRO A 56 0.46 -11.64 7.70
N ILE A 57 -0.22 -11.18 8.75
CA ILE A 57 0.01 -9.84 9.30
C ILE A 57 1.30 -9.88 10.14
N GLY A 58 2.23 -8.96 9.85
CA GLY A 58 3.51 -8.86 10.58
C GLY A 58 4.55 -9.90 10.19
N ASP A 59 4.31 -10.64 9.12
CA ASP A 59 5.25 -11.61 8.58
C ASP A 59 5.28 -11.52 7.05
N TYR A 60 6.24 -12.21 6.44
CA TYR A 60 6.50 -12.16 5.02
C TYR A 60 6.41 -13.55 4.39
N ASN A 61 5.61 -13.64 3.32
CA ASN A 61 5.63 -14.78 2.43
C ASN A 61 5.62 -14.33 0.97
N ARG A 62 6.68 -14.69 0.24
CA ARG A 62 6.87 -14.27 -1.16
C ARG A 62 5.70 -14.67 -2.06
N LYS A 63 5.19 -15.90 -1.92
CA LYS A 63 4.15 -16.42 -2.82
C LYS A 63 2.82 -15.69 -2.62
N THR A 64 2.45 -15.40 -1.38
CA THR A 64 1.23 -14.64 -1.08
C THR A 64 1.40 -13.16 -1.41
N TRP A 65 2.62 -12.63 -1.31
CA TRP A 65 2.92 -11.27 -1.74
C TRP A 65 2.81 -11.10 -3.26
N GLU A 66 3.32 -12.05 -4.05
CA GLU A 66 3.15 -12.05 -5.50
C GLU A 66 1.67 -12.09 -5.88
N ARG A 67 0.85 -12.92 -5.22
CA ARG A 67 -0.61 -12.95 -5.40
C ARG A 67 -1.28 -11.62 -5.06
N PHE A 68 -0.85 -10.99 -3.97
CA PHE A 68 -1.34 -9.66 -3.58
C PHE A 68 -1.01 -8.63 -4.65
N GLY A 69 0.24 -8.57 -5.11
CA GLY A 69 0.67 -7.68 -6.18
C GLY A 69 -0.07 -7.90 -7.50
N ASP A 70 -0.35 -9.15 -7.86
CA ASP A 70 -1.19 -9.47 -9.03
C ASP A 70 -2.63 -8.97 -8.81
N ALA A 71 -3.21 -9.16 -7.62
CA ALA A 71 -4.59 -8.76 -7.29
C ALA A 71 -4.82 -7.24 -7.29
N VAL A 72 -3.85 -6.46 -6.78
CA VAL A 72 -3.92 -4.98 -6.78
C VAL A 72 -3.30 -4.37 -8.05
N GLY A 73 -2.82 -5.18 -8.98
CA GLY A 73 -2.27 -4.72 -10.27
C GLY A 73 -0.90 -4.05 -10.19
N TRP A 74 -0.10 -4.33 -9.16
CA TRP A 74 1.30 -3.88 -9.05
C TRP A 74 2.28 -4.82 -9.76
N ARG A 75 1.84 -6.04 -10.04
CA ARG A 75 2.59 -7.05 -10.78
C ARG A 75 1.80 -7.46 -12.01
N VAL A 76 2.46 -7.38 -13.18
CA VAL A 76 1.88 -7.67 -14.48
C VAL A 76 2.77 -8.68 -15.19
N ASN A 77 2.19 -9.80 -15.64
CA ASN A 77 2.92 -10.89 -16.30
C ASN A 77 4.14 -11.37 -15.50
N GLY A 78 3.98 -11.50 -14.18
CA GLY A 78 5.05 -11.94 -13.29
C GLY A 78 6.09 -10.87 -12.94
N ASN A 79 6.00 -9.68 -13.53
CA ASN A 79 6.95 -8.59 -13.34
C ASN A 79 6.32 -7.49 -12.50
N TRP A 80 7.00 -7.08 -11.43
CA TRP A 80 6.68 -5.84 -10.74
C TRP A 80 6.85 -4.68 -11.73
N GLY A 81 5.88 -3.76 -11.78
CA GLY A 81 5.87 -2.66 -12.76
C GLY A 81 7.25 -2.02 -12.95
N LYS A 82 7.67 -1.88 -14.20
CA LYS A 82 9.07 -1.59 -14.51
C LYS A 82 9.40 -0.15 -14.14
N LYS A 83 10.51 0.01 -13.40
CA LYS A 83 11.43 1.17 -13.24
C LYS A 83 10.88 2.60 -12.97
N ASN A 84 9.71 3.02 -13.44
CA ASN A 84 9.22 4.40 -13.37
C ASN A 84 7.82 4.49 -12.75
N TYR A 85 7.58 5.53 -11.96
CA TYR A 85 6.30 5.83 -11.32
C TYR A 85 5.13 5.92 -12.32
N SER A 86 5.39 6.38 -13.54
CA SER A 86 4.43 6.44 -14.65
C SER A 86 3.81 5.09 -15.01
N ASP A 87 4.58 4.01 -14.86
CA ASP A 87 4.17 2.66 -15.26
C ASP A 87 3.22 2.04 -14.23
N PHE A 88 3.19 2.60 -13.01
CA PHE A 88 2.19 2.28 -11.99
C PHE A 88 0.96 3.16 -12.10
N MET A 89 1.10 4.37 -12.65
CA MET A 89 -0.01 5.31 -12.84
C MET A 89 -0.80 5.09 -14.14
N ILE A 90 -0.71 3.89 -14.74
CA ILE A 90 -1.50 3.51 -15.94
C ILE A 90 -3.00 3.74 -15.70
N TRP A 91 -3.42 3.65 -14.44
CA TRP A 91 -4.78 3.94 -14.01
C TRP A 91 -4.91 5.38 -13.51
N SER A 92 -5.68 6.18 -14.25
CA SER A 92 -5.99 7.56 -13.87
C SER A 92 -6.90 7.61 -12.65
N THR A 93 -6.63 8.51 -11.70
CA THR A 93 -7.57 8.86 -10.62
C THR A 93 -8.91 9.39 -11.15
N ASN A 94 -8.97 9.79 -12.43
CA ASN A 94 -10.18 10.29 -13.07
C ASN A 94 -11.09 9.16 -13.59
N ALA A 95 -10.63 7.90 -13.57
CA ALA A 95 -11.44 6.72 -13.90
C ALA A 95 -11.14 5.54 -12.95
N PRO A 96 -11.39 5.67 -11.64
CA PRO A 96 -11.03 4.65 -10.64
C PRO A 96 -11.60 3.27 -10.95
N SER A 97 -12.83 3.21 -11.50
CA SER A 97 -13.53 1.96 -11.82
C SER A 97 -12.82 1.09 -12.87
N THR A 98 -11.86 1.65 -13.60
CA THR A 98 -11.05 0.90 -14.58
C THR A 98 -9.84 0.24 -13.94
N ALA A 99 -9.41 0.71 -12.76
CA ALA A 99 -8.25 0.20 -12.05
C ALA A 99 -8.58 -1.05 -11.23
N PRO A 100 -7.61 -1.95 -11.01
CA PRO A 100 -7.73 -3.01 -10.01
C PRO A 100 -8.07 -2.43 -8.63
N LYS A 101 -8.84 -3.19 -7.85
CA LYS A 101 -9.22 -2.77 -6.49
C LYS A 101 -7.98 -2.74 -5.60
N GLY A 102 -7.84 -1.69 -4.78
CA GLY A 102 -6.67 -1.50 -3.92
C GLY A 102 -5.40 -1.08 -4.64
N HIS A 103 -5.48 -0.70 -5.92
CA HIS A 103 -4.30 -0.28 -6.69
C HIS A 103 -3.59 0.94 -6.08
N LEU A 104 -4.36 1.87 -5.50
CA LEU A 104 -3.87 3.04 -4.78
C LEU A 104 -4.35 3.00 -3.32
N PRO A 105 -3.67 3.71 -2.40
CA PRO A 105 -2.41 4.46 -2.60
C PRO A 105 -1.18 3.60 -2.87
N LEU A 106 -0.16 4.17 -3.52
CA LEU A 106 1.17 3.54 -3.63
C LEU A 106 1.99 3.81 -2.36
N GLY A 107 2.43 2.75 -1.69
CA GLY A 107 3.41 2.84 -0.59
C GLY A 107 4.83 2.94 -1.16
N GLY A 108 5.40 4.14 -1.23
CA GLY A 108 6.84 4.35 -1.51
C GLY A 108 7.35 3.65 -2.77
N VAL A 109 6.74 3.90 -3.94
CA VAL A 109 7.18 3.35 -5.24
C VAL A 109 8.32 4.17 -5.85
N VAL A 110 9.31 4.53 -5.04
CA VAL A 110 10.54 5.14 -5.57
C VAL A 110 11.72 4.32 -5.07
N TRP A 111 12.31 3.59 -6.03
CA TRP A 111 13.54 2.78 -6.01
C TRP A 111 13.39 1.26 -5.84
N LYS A 112 13.67 0.57 -6.96
CA LYS A 112 13.90 -0.88 -7.13
C LYS A 112 12.97 -1.77 -6.30
N LEU A 113 11.77 -1.98 -6.83
CA LEU A 113 10.73 -2.89 -6.35
C LEU A 113 11.18 -4.36 -6.36
N GLY A 114 12.03 -4.68 -5.40
CA GLY A 114 12.29 -6.03 -4.93
C GLY A 114 11.77 -6.19 -3.51
N ASP A 115 12.42 -7.06 -2.74
CA ASP A 115 11.95 -7.57 -1.45
C ASP A 115 11.71 -6.48 -0.38
N TRP A 116 12.30 -5.28 -0.51
CA TRP A 116 12.23 -4.22 0.51
C TRP A 116 10.86 -3.55 0.66
N ALA A 117 10.16 -3.24 -0.44
CA ALA A 117 8.79 -2.71 -0.37
C ALA A 117 7.82 -3.76 0.20
N MET A 118 8.07 -5.03 -0.12
CA MET A 118 7.32 -6.18 0.38
C MET A 118 7.50 -6.35 1.89
N LEU A 119 8.75 -6.28 2.37
CA LEU A 119 9.10 -6.38 3.78
C LEU A 119 8.51 -5.21 4.56
N TRP A 120 8.56 -3.98 4.02
CA TRP A 120 7.99 -2.83 4.69
C TRP A 120 6.46 -2.93 4.80
N TRP A 121 5.75 -3.32 3.73
CA TRP A 121 4.31 -3.51 3.84
C TRP A 121 3.95 -4.66 4.79
N GLY A 122 4.52 -5.85 4.58
CA GLY A 122 4.16 -7.04 5.35
C GLY A 122 4.56 -6.98 6.82
N VAL A 123 5.78 -6.57 7.11
CA VAL A 123 6.36 -6.64 8.46
C VAL A 123 6.15 -5.35 9.26
N VAL A 124 6.05 -4.19 8.60
CA VAL A 124 6.07 -2.89 9.28
C VAL A 124 4.71 -2.18 9.22
N PHE A 125 4.13 -2.05 8.03
CA PHE A 125 2.92 -1.24 7.86
C PHE A 125 1.61 -2.02 8.08
N SER A 126 1.53 -3.26 7.59
CA SER A 126 0.33 -4.10 7.72
C SER A 126 -0.08 -4.36 9.18
N PRO A 127 0.86 -4.54 10.14
CA PRO A 127 0.50 -4.65 11.55
C PRO A 127 -0.11 -3.37 12.08
N ARG A 128 0.44 -2.21 11.69
CA ARG A 128 -0.10 -0.92 12.14
C ARG A 128 -1.49 -0.67 11.56
N ALA A 129 -1.68 -0.93 10.27
CA ALA A 129 -2.97 -0.84 9.61
C ALA A 129 -4.02 -1.74 10.28
N ALA A 130 -3.65 -3.00 10.58
CA ALA A 130 -4.53 -3.92 11.30
C ALA A 130 -4.82 -3.48 12.74
N ALA A 131 -3.82 -3.00 13.48
CA ALA A 131 -3.98 -2.50 14.85
C ALA A 131 -4.82 -1.23 14.92
N CYS A 132 -4.83 -0.43 13.85
CA CYS A 132 -5.70 0.73 13.71
C CYS A 132 -7.11 0.38 13.23
N GLU A 133 -7.44 -0.91 13.07
CA GLU A 133 -8.77 -1.39 12.64
C GLU A 133 -9.26 -0.68 11.38
N LEU A 134 -8.35 -0.57 10.39
CA LEU A 134 -8.73 -0.20 9.03
C LEU A 134 -9.60 -1.29 8.38
#